data_AF-A0A941IA20-F1
#
_entry.id   AF-A0A941IA20-F1
#
_cell.length_a   1.000
_cell.length_b   1.000
_cell.length_c   1.000
_cell.angle_alpha   90.00
_cell.angle_beta   90.00
_cell.angle_gamma   90.00
#
_symmetry.space_group_name_H-M   'P 1'
#
loop_
_entity.id
_entity.type
_entity.pdbx_description
1 polymer ?
#
loop_
_entity_poly.entity_id
_entity_poly.type
_entity_poly.pdbx_seq_one_letter_code
_entity_poly.pdbx_strand_id
1 'polypeptide(L)'
;QFPLESVEHLISESVSGKVDFINATRLATALMGDSIATNLFMLGFAYQKGAIPVSEAALMRAIELNGVAIESNKKAFLWGRRAAVDLARVEAVAFPAQKVVLQMPQSLDSLIKRRVDFLTAYQNADYAAQYSELVQRARNAESALGKGNA
;
A
#
# COMPACT_ATOMS: atom_id res chain seq x y z
N GLN A 1 -4.47 10.98 23.02
CA GLN A 1 -3.75 11.14 21.74
C GLN A 1 -2.29 11.48 22.06
N PHE A 2 -1.34 11.04 21.24
CA PHE A 2 0.07 11.37 21.41
C PHE A 2 0.37 12.78 20.86
N PRO A 3 1.07 13.67 21.58
CA PRO A 3 1.27 15.07 21.19
C PRO A 3 2.46 15.23 20.22
N LEU A 4 2.31 14.73 18.99
CA LEU A 4 3.42 14.64 18.02
C LEU A 4 4.05 16.02 17.72
N GLU A 5 3.25 17.01 17.37
CA GLU A 5 3.74 18.35 16.99
C GLU A 5 4.55 19.01 18.12
N SER A 6 4.10 18.87 19.38
CA SER A 6 4.82 19.42 20.53
C SER A 6 6.18 18.74 20.72
N VAL A 7 6.25 17.42 20.51
CA VAL A 7 7.52 16.67 20.60
C VAL A 7 8.46 17.07 19.47
N GLU A 8 7.97 17.18 18.23
CA GLU A 8 8.77 17.62 17.08
C GLU A 8 9.32 19.04 17.28
N HIS A 9 8.51 19.95 17.82
CA HIS A 9 8.94 21.30 18.16
C HIS A 9 10.06 21.30 19.19
N LEU A 10 9.91 20.56 20.29
CA LEU A 10 10.93 20.47 21.35
C LEU A 10 12.25 19.87 20.84
N ILE A 11 12.18 18.84 19.97
CA ILE A 11 13.36 18.24 19.36
C ILE A 11 14.05 19.28 18.47
N SER A 12 13.29 19.93 17.58
CA SER A 12 13.82 20.93 16.67
C SER A 12 14.52 22.07 17.41
N GLU A 13 13.91 22.60 18.48
CA GLU A 13 14.51 23.62 19.33
C GLU A 13 15.82 23.13 19.97
N SER A 14 15.80 21.93 20.56
CA SER A 14 16.95 21.32 21.24
C SER A 14 18.15 21.10 20.32
N VAL A 15 17.91 20.84 19.03
CA VAL A 15 18.98 20.64 18.03
C VAL A 15 19.16 21.83 17.09
N SER A 16 18.61 22.99 17.44
CA SER A 16 18.73 24.23 16.65
C SER A 16 18.29 24.06 15.18
N GLY A 17 17.18 23.36 14.96
CA GLY A 17 16.60 23.10 13.64
C GLY A 17 17.37 22.08 12.78
N LYS A 18 18.45 21.47 13.29
CA LYS A 18 19.22 20.44 12.57
C LYS A 18 18.59 19.05 12.74
N VAL A 19 17.33 18.92 12.34
CA VAL A 19 16.57 17.66 12.39
C VAL A 19 15.80 17.46 11.10
N ASP A 20 15.67 16.20 10.69
CA ASP A 20 14.76 15.75 9.64
C ASP A 20 13.75 14.78 10.28
N PHE A 21 12.47 14.92 9.93
CA PHE A 21 11.41 14.02 10.40
C PHE A 21 10.93 13.14 9.26
N ILE A 22 10.89 11.83 9.50
CA ILE A 22 10.51 10.82 8.51
C ILE A 22 9.84 9.63 9.19
N ASN A 23 8.75 9.15 8.61
CA ASN A 23 8.14 7.88 9.05
C ASN A 23 8.88 6.69 8.44
N ALA A 24 10.12 6.47 8.93
CA ALA A 24 11.01 5.44 8.42
C ALA A 24 10.40 4.04 8.52
N THR A 25 9.67 3.73 9.60
CA THR A 25 9.02 2.43 9.78
C THR A 25 7.98 2.18 8.70
N ARG A 26 7.13 3.17 8.37
CA ARG A 26 6.12 3.04 7.32
C ARG A 26 6.77 2.78 5.96
N LEU A 27 7.83 3.53 5.64
CA LEU A 27 8.54 3.41 4.37
C LEU A 27 9.30 2.09 4.26
N ALA A 28 10.06 1.71 5.29
CA ALA A 28 10.80 0.46 5.33
C ALA A 28 9.85 -0.74 5.20
N THR A 29 8.76 -0.75 5.96
CA THR A 29 7.76 -1.84 5.88
C THR A 29 7.14 -1.93 4.49
N ALA A 30 6.78 -0.81 3.87
CA ALA A 30 6.17 -0.80 2.53
C ALA A 30 7.14 -1.23 1.42
N LEU A 31 8.42 -0.84 1.52
CA LEU A 31 9.44 -1.11 0.49
C LEU A 31 10.10 -2.49 0.65
N MET A 32 10.23 -2.97 1.89
CA MET A 32 11.01 -4.15 2.24
C MET A 32 10.16 -5.30 2.79
N GLY A 33 8.89 -5.05 3.12
CA GLY A 33 7.97 -6.04 3.71
C GLY A 33 8.15 -6.28 5.20
N ASP A 34 9.12 -5.63 5.86
CA ASP A 34 9.44 -5.84 7.27
C ASP A 34 9.92 -4.53 7.93
N SER A 35 9.46 -4.28 9.16
CA SER A 35 9.84 -3.13 9.96
C SER A 35 11.26 -3.24 10.53
N ILE A 36 11.86 -4.44 10.58
CA ILE A 36 13.26 -4.63 10.99
C ILE A 36 14.22 -3.82 10.09
N ALA A 37 13.85 -3.59 8.82
CA ALA A 37 14.63 -2.79 7.88
C ALA A 37 14.74 -1.29 8.25
N THR A 38 13.94 -0.81 9.21
CA THR A 38 13.89 0.61 9.62
C THR A 38 15.25 1.14 10.06
N ASN A 39 16.03 0.35 10.80
CA ASN A 39 17.32 0.80 11.34
C ASN A 39 18.33 1.08 10.22
N LEU A 40 18.45 0.18 9.25
CA LEU A 40 19.35 0.37 8.11
C LEU A 40 18.83 1.46 7.17
N PHE A 41 17.51 1.59 7.03
CA PHE A 41 16.91 2.70 6.30
C PHE A 41 17.27 4.06 6.94
N MET A 42 17.10 4.21 8.26
CA MET A 42 17.50 5.44 8.97
C MET A 42 19.01 5.70 8.86
N LEU A 43 19.84 4.65 8.95
CA LEU A 43 21.28 4.76 8.77
C LEU A 43 21.64 5.29 7.36
N GLY A 44 20.98 4.77 6.32
CA GLY A 44 21.14 5.25 4.95
C GLY A 44 20.71 6.71 4.77
N PHE A 45 19.59 7.09 5.38
CA PHE A 45 19.09 8.46 5.37
C PHE A 45 20.10 9.41 6.03
N ALA A 46 20.52 9.11 7.26
CA ALA A 46 21.49 9.90 8.00
C ALA A 46 22.86 9.99 7.30
N TYR A 47 23.33 8.88 6.71
CA TYR A 47 24.55 8.85 5.91
C TYR A 47 24.48 9.84 4.74
N GLN A 48 23.38 9.82 3.98
CA GLN A 48 23.22 10.70 2.82
C GLN A 48 23.08 12.18 3.20
N LYS A 49 22.57 12.48 4.41
CA LYS A 49 22.54 13.83 5.00
C LYS A 49 23.89 14.29 5.56
N GLY A 50 24.92 13.43 5.54
CA GLY A 50 26.27 13.75 6.04
C GLY A 50 26.42 13.65 7.56
N ALA A 51 25.48 13.02 8.27
CA ALA A 51 25.51 12.90 9.73
C ALA A 51 26.42 11.77 10.25
N ILE A 52 26.95 10.94 9.35
CA ILE A 52 27.71 9.72 9.68
C ILE A 52 29.14 9.84 9.12
N PRO A 53 30.17 9.99 9.97
CA PRO A 53 31.54 10.29 9.54
C PRO A 53 32.36 9.02 9.21
N VAL A 54 31.78 8.10 8.42
CA VAL A 54 32.49 6.91 7.91
C VAL A 54 32.22 6.74 6.42
N SER A 55 33.05 5.97 5.72
CA SER A 55 32.83 5.72 4.29
C SER A 55 31.67 4.76 4.04
N GLU A 56 31.01 4.90 2.89
CA GLU A 56 30.01 3.93 2.43
C GLU A 56 30.60 2.51 2.37
N ALA A 57 31.83 2.37 1.89
CA ALA A 57 32.51 1.08 1.81
C ALA A 57 32.67 0.42 3.18
N ALA A 58 32.97 1.19 4.23
CA ALA A 58 33.07 0.68 5.59
C ALA A 58 31.69 0.21 6.12
N LEU A 59 30.62 0.97 5.84
CA LEU A 59 29.25 0.57 6.20
C LEU A 59 28.80 -0.69 5.46
N MET A 60 29.06 -0.78 4.16
CA MET A 60 28.77 -1.98 3.36
C MET A 60 29.52 -3.20 3.90
N ARG A 61 30.80 -3.02 4.25
CA ARG A 61 31.59 -4.08 4.84
C ARG A 61 31.07 -4.50 6.21
N ALA A 62 30.63 -3.57 7.04
CA ALA A 62 30.05 -3.87 8.35
C ALA A 62 28.75 -4.69 8.22
N ILE A 63 27.90 -4.36 7.24
CA ILE A 63 26.69 -5.15 6.93
C ILE A 63 27.05 -6.58 6.54
N GLU A 64 28.07 -6.76 5.69
CA GLU A 64 28.54 -8.09 5.29
C GLU A 64 29.11 -8.89 6.47
N LEU A 65 29.90 -8.24 7.34
CA LEU A 65 30.49 -8.88 8.52
C LEU A 65 29.44 -9.28 9.56
N ASN A 66 28.32 -8.56 9.66
CA ASN A 66 27.22 -8.94 10.55
C ASN A 66 26.57 -10.28 10.13
N GLY A 67 26.61 -10.63 8.85
CA GLY A 67 26.20 -11.95 8.34
C GLY A 67 24.69 -12.20 8.26
N VAL A 68 23.86 -11.31 8.81
CA VAL A 68 22.39 -11.47 8.84
C VAL A 68 21.75 -10.66 7.72
N ALA A 69 20.91 -11.32 6.91
CA ALA A 69 20.05 -10.69 5.90
C ALA A 69 20.78 -9.63 5.03
N ILE A 70 22.04 -9.90 4.65
CA ILE A 70 22.99 -8.94 4.06
C ILE A 70 22.35 -8.14 2.92
N GLU A 71 21.77 -8.82 1.93
CA GLU A 71 21.15 -8.18 0.76
C GLU A 71 19.95 -7.31 1.12
N SER A 72 19.16 -7.72 2.12
CA SER A 72 18.05 -6.93 2.64
C SER A 72 18.58 -5.67 3.33
N ASN A 73 19.59 -5.80 4.19
CA ASN A 73 20.20 -4.68 4.89
C ASN A 73 20.85 -3.66 3.93
N LYS A 74 21.52 -4.13 2.87
CA LYS A 74 22.05 -3.27 1.79
C LYS A 74 20.94 -2.52 1.06
N LYS A 75 19.83 -3.19 0.71
CA LYS A 75 18.67 -2.56 0.08
C LYS A 75 18.00 -1.53 1.00
N ALA A 76 17.83 -1.82 2.28
CA ALA A 76 17.28 -0.90 3.26
C ALA A 76 18.12 0.39 3.35
N PHE A 77 19.44 0.24 3.46
CA PHE A 77 20.37 1.36 3.46
C PHE A 77 20.26 2.19 2.18
N LEU A 78 20.22 1.55 1.01
CA LEU A 78 20.07 2.24 -0.27
C LEU A 78 18.75 3.02 -0.36
N TRP A 79 17.64 2.44 0.11
CA TRP A 79 16.35 3.14 0.16
C TRP A 79 16.38 4.34 1.10
N GLY A 80 17.04 4.22 2.25
CA GLY A 80 17.29 5.31 3.17
C GLY A 80 18.02 6.48 2.50
N ARG A 81 19.11 6.19 1.77
CA ARG A 81 19.85 7.19 1.01
C ARG A 81 18.98 7.89 -0.03
N ARG A 82 18.18 7.13 -0.77
CA ARG A 82 17.26 7.71 -1.78
C ARG A 82 16.23 8.62 -1.13
N ALA A 83 15.68 8.25 0.02
CA ALA A 83 14.69 9.05 0.73
C ALA A 83 15.26 10.39 1.23
N ALA A 84 16.55 10.46 1.56
CA ALA A 84 17.21 11.71 1.92
C ALA A 84 17.39 12.68 0.74
N VAL A 85 17.34 12.17 -0.51
CA VAL A 85 17.47 12.98 -1.73
C VAL A 85 16.10 13.36 -2.29
N ASP A 86 15.17 12.40 -2.37
CA ASP A 86 13.85 12.57 -2.98
C ASP A 86 12.83 11.69 -2.26
N LEU A 87 12.32 12.20 -1.14
CA LEU A 87 11.33 11.51 -0.32
C LEU A 87 10.03 11.26 -1.10
N ALA A 88 9.59 12.22 -1.92
CA ALA A 88 8.35 12.12 -2.68
C ALA A 88 8.38 10.97 -3.68
N ARG A 89 9.49 10.76 -4.41
CA ARG A 89 9.64 9.57 -5.27
C ARG A 89 9.65 8.28 -4.48
N VAL A 90 10.33 8.24 -3.35
CA VAL A 90 10.36 7.03 -2.51
C VAL A 90 8.96 6.71 -2.00
N GLU A 91 8.18 7.71 -1.59
CA GLU A 91 6.79 7.55 -1.21
C GLU A 91 5.92 7.05 -2.35
N ALA A 92 6.08 7.57 -3.57
CA ALA A 92 5.34 7.09 -4.74
C ALA A 92 5.63 5.64 -5.09
N VAL A 93 6.87 5.17 -4.85
CA VAL A 93 7.23 3.76 -5.03
C VAL A 93 6.70 2.89 -3.88
N ALA A 94 6.78 3.37 -2.65
CA ALA A 94 6.32 2.66 -1.45
C ALA A 94 4.78 2.51 -1.42
N PHE A 95 4.07 3.53 -1.90
CA PHE A 95 2.61 3.61 -1.89
C PHE A 95 2.13 3.95 -3.31
N PRO A 96 2.24 3.02 -4.27
CA PRO A 96 1.76 3.25 -5.61
C PRO A 96 0.26 3.55 -5.56
N ALA A 97 -0.18 4.57 -6.31
CA ALA A 97 -1.59 4.89 -6.41
C ALA A 97 -2.35 3.63 -6.84
N GLN A 98 -3.26 3.15 -5.99
CA GLN A 98 -4.16 2.08 -6.39
C GLN A 98 -4.93 2.61 -7.60
N LYS A 99 -4.89 1.87 -8.71
CA LYS A 99 -5.82 2.13 -9.81
C LYS A 99 -7.19 2.03 -9.19
N VAL A 100 -7.89 3.16 -9.07
CA VAL A 100 -9.31 3.17 -8.76
C VAL A 100 -9.97 2.43 -9.90
N VAL A 101 -10.18 1.12 -9.71
CA VAL A 101 -11.05 0.36 -10.59
C VAL A 101 -12.42 0.88 -10.25
N LEU A 102 -12.88 1.88 -11.01
CA LEU A 102 -14.27 2.28 -11.05
C LEU A 102 -15.05 1.04 -11.50
N GLN A 103 -15.49 0.24 -10.54
CA GLN A 103 -16.56 -0.72 -10.80
C GLN A 103 -17.79 0.14 -11.04
N MET A 104 -18.10 0.39 -12.32
CA MET A 104 -19.40 0.93 -12.67
C MET A 104 -20.45 0.03 -12.03
N PRO A 105 -21.46 0.59 -11.32
CA PRO A 105 -22.54 -0.22 -10.80
C PRO A 105 -23.12 -1.01 -11.98
N GLN A 106 -22.95 -2.34 -11.96
CA GLN A 106 -23.57 -3.17 -12.97
C GLN A 106 -25.08 -3.03 -12.75
N SER A 107 -25.81 -2.57 -13.77
CA SER A 107 -27.27 -2.57 -13.68
C SER A 107 -27.74 -3.98 -13.34
N LEU A 108 -28.84 -4.10 -12.61
CA LEU A 108 -29.43 -5.40 -12.27
C LEU A 108 -29.61 -6.26 -13.52
N ASP A 109 -30.00 -5.67 -14.65
CA ASP A 109 -30.12 -6.36 -15.93
C ASP A 109 -28.78 -6.87 -16.48
N SER A 110 -27.70 -6.12 -16.30
CA SER A 110 -26.35 -6.57 -16.69
C SER A 110 -25.89 -7.76 -15.84
N LEU A 111 -26.21 -7.76 -14.55
CA LEU A 111 -25.92 -8.87 -13.64
C LEU A 111 -26.71 -10.13 -14.02
N ILE A 112 -28.01 -9.98 -14.27
CA ILE A 112 -28.88 -11.09 -14.68
C ILE A 112 -28.39 -11.68 -16.00
N LYS A 113 -28.11 -10.84 -17.01
CA LYS A 113 -27.61 -11.30 -18.32
C LYS A 113 -26.32 -12.10 -18.16
N ARG A 114 -25.33 -11.55 -17.46
CA ARG A 114 -24.06 -12.24 -17.21
C ARG A 114 -24.26 -13.58 -16.49
N ARG A 115 -25.21 -13.65 -15.57
CA ARG A 115 -25.52 -14.88 -14.83
C ARG A 115 -26.25 -15.90 -15.71
N VAL A 116 -27.16 -15.48 -16.58
CA VAL A 116 -27.81 -16.33 -17.60
C VAL A 116 -26.77 -16.92 -18.54
N ASP A 117 -25.85 -16.10 -19.06
CA ASP A 117 -24.76 -16.55 -19.93
C ASP A 117 -23.89 -17.60 -19.21
N PHE A 118 -23.53 -17.34 -17.95
CA PHE A 118 -22.75 -18.28 -17.13
C PHE A 118 -23.48 -19.60 -16.87
N LEU A 119 -24.75 -19.58 -16.49
CA LEU A 119 -25.52 -20.79 -16.17
C LEU A 119 -25.82 -21.62 -17.43
N THR A 120 -25.98 -20.95 -18.58
CA THR A 120 -26.11 -21.62 -19.88
C THR A 120 -24.84 -22.39 -20.22
N ALA A 121 -23.68 -21.76 -20.04
CA ALA A 121 -22.38 -22.41 -20.26
C ALA A 121 -22.05 -23.48 -19.22
N TYR A 122 -22.53 -23.32 -17.99
CA TYR A 122 -22.30 -24.26 -16.90
C TYR A 122 -23.11 -25.55 -17.05
N GLN A 123 -24.37 -25.44 -17.49
CA GLN A 123 -25.24 -26.60 -17.65
C GLN A 123 -25.97 -26.59 -18.99
N ASN A 124 -26.99 -25.75 -19.15
CA ASN A 124 -27.77 -25.60 -20.38
C ASN A 124 -28.73 -24.39 -20.30
N ALA A 125 -29.41 -24.12 -21.40
CA ALA A 125 -30.39 -23.05 -21.50
C ALA A 125 -31.58 -23.21 -20.53
N ASP A 126 -32.03 -24.44 -20.26
CA ASP A 126 -33.16 -24.70 -19.35
C ASP A 126 -32.83 -24.28 -17.91
N TYR A 127 -31.60 -24.55 -17.46
CA TYR A 127 -31.12 -24.15 -16.14
C TYR A 127 -31.01 -22.63 -15.99
N ALA A 128 -30.52 -21.95 -17.03
CA ALA A 128 -30.49 -20.49 -17.07
C ALA A 128 -31.90 -19.88 -17.09
N ALA A 129 -32.87 -20.53 -17.76
CA ALA A 129 -34.27 -20.11 -17.79
C ALA A 129 -34.94 -20.20 -16.40
N GLN A 130 -34.71 -21.29 -15.66
CA GLN A 130 -35.21 -21.44 -14.28
C GLN A 130 -34.70 -20.32 -13.36
N TYR A 131 -33.42 -19.96 -13.49
CA TYR A 131 -32.83 -18.82 -12.77
C TYR A 131 -33.51 -17.50 -13.16
N SER A 132 -33.65 -17.23 -14.46
CA SER A 132 -34.26 -15.98 -14.94
C SER A 132 -35.70 -15.83 -14.46
N GLU A 133 -36.48 -16.90 -14.47
CA GLU A 133 -37.87 -16.90 -13.99
C GLU A 133 -37.96 -16.63 -12.48
N LEU A 134 -37.06 -17.23 -11.69
CA LEU A 134 -36.99 -16.98 -10.25
C LEU A 134 -36.67 -15.51 -9.95
N VAL A 135 -35.68 -14.92 -10.62
CA VAL A 135 -35.31 -13.52 -10.42
C VAL A 135 -36.41 -12.58 -10.88
N GLN A 136 -37.10 -12.88 -11.98
CA GLN A 136 -38.22 -12.07 -12.44
C GLN A 136 -39.39 -12.08 -11.45
N ARG A 137 -39.68 -13.24 -10.82
CA ARG A 137 -40.70 -13.31 -9.76
C ARG A 137 -40.34 -12.43 -8.57
N ALA A 138 -39.08 -12.45 -8.13
CA ALA A 138 -38.62 -11.58 -7.05
C ALA A 138 -38.73 -10.09 -7.43
N ARG A 139 -38.29 -9.73 -8.64
CA ARG A 139 -38.39 -8.35 -9.16
C ARG A 139 -39.83 -7.84 -9.18
N ASN A 140 -40.77 -8.67 -9.64
CA ASN A 140 -42.18 -8.30 -9.69
C ASN A 140 -42.75 -8.08 -8.28
N ALA A 141 -42.39 -8.93 -7.32
CA ALA A 141 -42.81 -8.79 -5.93
C ALA A 141 -42.23 -7.52 -5.26
N GLU A 142 -40.97 -7.20 -5.50
CA GLU A 142 -40.33 -5.99 -4.97
C GLU A 142 -40.88 -4.71 -5.60
N SER A 143 -41.18 -4.74 -6.90
CA SER A 143 -41.78 -3.61 -7.63
C SER A 143 -43.19 -3.32 -7.11
N ALA A 144 -44.00 -4.35 -6.84
CA ALA A 144 -45.33 -4.20 -6.27
C ALA A 144 -45.32 -3.56 -4.87
N LEU A 145 -44.20 -3.67 -4.14
CA LEU A 145 -44.00 -3.10 -2.81
C LEU A 145 -43.35 -1.70 -2.86
N GLY A 146 -43.13 -1.13 -4.04
CA GLY A 146 -42.49 0.18 -4.21
C GLY A 146 -41.01 0.22 -3.80
N LYS A 147 -40.38 -0.95 -3.62
CA LYS A 147 -38.96 -1.10 -3.25
C LYS A 147 -38.06 -1.43 -4.44
N GLY A 148 -38.65 -1.71 -5.60
CA GLY A 148 -37.92 -1.97 -6.84
C GLY A 148 -37.70 -0.69 -7.63
N ASN A 149 -36.59 0.01 -7.40
CA ASN A 149 -35.97 0.81 -8.45
C ASN A 149 -34.47 0.58 -8.47
N ALA A 150 -33.97 0.50 -9.70
CA ALA A 150 -32.60 0.24 -10.14
C ALA A 150 -31.63 1.37 -9.79
#